data_AF-A0A0P7Z9H7-F1
#
_entry.id   AF-A0A0P7Z9H7-F1
#
_cell.length_a   1.000
_cell.length_b   1.000
_cell.length_c   1.000
_cell.angle_alpha   90.00
_cell.angle_beta   90.00
_cell.angle_gamma   90.00
#
_symmetry.space_group_name_H-M   'P 1'
#
loop_
_entity.id
_entity.type
_entity.pdbx_description
1 polymer ?
#
loop_
_entity_poly.entity_id
_entity_poly.type
_entity_poly.pdbx_seq_one_letter_code
_entity_poly.pdbx_strand_id
1 'polypeptide(L)' 'MEREIFVPHSEAERKNVIALAEYLGSIYYC' A
#
# COMPACT_ATOMS: atom_id res chain seq x y z
N MET A 1 -6.67 2.48 -17.71
CA MET A 1 -6.37 1.46 -16.70
C MET A 1 -7.46 1.53 -15.65
N GLU A 2 -8.34 0.55 -15.61
CA GLU A 2 -9.31 0.43 -14.52
C GLU A 2 -8.52 0.29 -13.21
N ARG A 3 -8.81 1.16 -12.25
CA ARG A 3 -8.15 1.12 -10.94
C ARG A 3 -8.88 0.08 -10.11
N GLU A 4 -8.45 -1.17 -10.22
CA GLU A 4 -8.87 -2.19 -9.26
C GLU A 4 -8.36 -1.76 -7.88
N ILE A 5 -9.30 -1.59 -6.96
CA ILE A 5 -8.98 -1.27 -5.57
C ILE A 5 -8.54 -2.58 -4.94
N PHE A 6 -7.26 -2.65 -4.58
CA PHE A 6 -6.77 -3.74 -3.74
C PHE A 6 -7.37 -3.62 -2.34
N VAL A 7 -8.17 -4.60 -1.93
CA VAL A 7 -8.73 -4.70 -0.58
C VAL A 7 -8.02 -5.85 0.15
N PRO A 8 -7.26 -5.58 1.23
CA PRO A 8 -6.59 -6.63 2.00
C PRO A 8 -7.60 -7.47 2.79
N HIS A 9 -7.45 -8.78 2.74
CA HIS A 9 -8.30 -9.78 3.41
C HIS A 9 -7.66 -10.35 4.69
N SER A 10 -6.39 -10.03 4.96
CA SER A 10 -5.70 -10.42 6.19
C SER A 10 -4.99 -9.25 6.87
N GLU A 11 -4.71 -9.40 8.17
CA GLU A 11 -3.87 -8.46 8.91
C GLU A 11 -2.48 -8.30 8.30
N ALA A 12 -1.90 -9.41 7.81
CA ALA A 12 -0.59 -9.39 7.17
C ALA A 12 -0.61 -8.56 5.89
N GLU A 13 -1.62 -8.76 5.03
CA GLU A 13 -1.80 -7.96 3.83
C GLU A 13 -1.99 -6.47 4.14
N ARG A 14 -2.80 -6.15 5.17
CA ARG A 14 -2.98 -4.75 5.61
C ARG A 14 -1.66 -4.12 6.05
N LYS A 15 -0.86 -4.81 6.85
CA LYS A 15 0.45 -4.31 7.31
C LYS A 15 1.41 -4.09 6.14
N ASN A 16 1.41 -5.02 5.18
CA ASN A 16 2.25 -4.91 3.98
C ASN A 16 1.87 -3.71 3.11
N VAL A 17 0.56 -3.46 2.90
CA VAL A 17 0.10 -2.29 2.12
C VAL A 17 0.50 -0.98 2.79
N ILE A 18 0.36 -0.87 4.11
CA ILE A 18 0.76 0.33 4.86
C ILE A 18 2.26 0.57 4.72
N ALA A 19 3.08 -0.46 4.97
CA ALA A 19 4.53 -0.35 4.87
C ALA A 19 4.97 0.03 3.44
N LEU A 20 4.31 -0.52 2.41
CA LEU A 20 4.56 -0.16 1.02
C LEU A 20 4.22 1.31 0.75
N ALA A 21 3.08 1.79 1.24
CA ALA A 21 2.68 3.18 1.08
C ALA A 21 3.67 4.16 1.76
N GLU A 22 4.12 3.83 2.97
CA GLU A 22 5.14 4.62 3.69
C GLU A 22 6.48 4.63 2.95
N TYR A 23 6.93 3.47 2.46
CA TYR A 23 8.17 3.35 1.69
C TYR A 23 8.12 4.18 0.41
N LEU A 24 7.04 4.05 -0.37
CA LEU A 24 6.87 4.85 -1.59
C LEU A 24 6.71 6.33 -1.27
N GLY A 25 6.02 6.67 -0.18
CA GLY A 25 5.94 8.03 0.34
C GLY A 25 7.33 8.61 0.57
N SER A 26 8.20 7.89 1.29
CA SER A 26 9.57 8.34 1.58
C SER A 26 10.46 8.57 0.34
N ILE A 27 10.14 7.90 -0.78
CA ILE A 27 10.91 8.01 -2.03
C ILE A 27 10.39 9.15 -2.90
N TYR A 28 9.07 9.28 -3.00
CA TYR A 28 8.42 10.14 -4.00
C TYR A 28 7.84 11.42 -3.42
N TYR A 29 7.67 11.50 -2.10
CA TYR A 29 7.13 12.66 -1.39
C TYR A 29 8.06 13.03 -0.23
N CYS A 30 8.75 14.16 -0.39
CA CYS A 30 9.52 14.80 0.68
C CYS A 30 8.64 15.74 1.50
#